data_AF-A0A971MR84-F1
#
_entry.id   AF-A0A971MR84-F1
#
_cell.length_a   1.000
_cell.length_b   1.000
_cell.length_c   1.000
_cell.angle_alpha   90.00
_cell.angle_beta   90.00
_cell.angle_gamma   90.00
#
_symmetry.space_group_name_H-M   'P 1'
#
loop_
_entity.id
_entity.type
_entity.pdbx_description
1 polymer ?
#
loop_
_entity_poly.entity_id
_entity_poly.type
_entity_poly.pdbx_seq_one_letter_code
_entity_poly.pdbx_strand_id
1 'polypeptide(L)'
;YAVVGSEVIVEDVGSKENYSYKLVSPLKNKVDFNEISILSPMGKAMLLKKVNEVFVVEAPGGKFSYKIKAVTITVDFTPAGSGSKSDIAQANLVG
;
A
#
# COMPACT_ATOMS: atom_id res chain seq x y z
N TYR A 1 11.53 4.73 1.23
CA TYR A 1 10.58 5.82 1.54
C TYR A 1 9.18 5.28 1.33
N ALA A 2 8.23 5.58 2.21
CA ALA A 2 6.83 5.22 2.03
C ALA A 2 6.18 6.05 0.93
N VAL A 3 5.71 5.40 -0.13
CA VAL A 3 5.07 6.02 -1.31
C VAL A 3 3.83 5.23 -1.73
N VAL A 4 3.06 5.74 -2.67
CA VAL A 4 1.91 5.00 -3.25
C VAL A 4 2.37 3.63 -3.74
N GLY A 5 1.61 2.59 -3.40
CA GLY A 5 1.91 1.19 -3.68
C GLY A 5 2.78 0.50 -2.63
N SER A 6 3.37 1.24 -1.69
CA SER A 6 4.16 0.63 -0.60
C SER A 6 3.24 0.00 0.45
N GLU A 7 3.63 -1.18 0.94
CA GLU A 7 3.19 -1.71 2.22
C GLU A 7 4.14 -1.21 3.32
N VAL A 8 3.58 -0.63 4.36
CA VAL A 8 4.31 0.05 5.43
C VAL A 8 3.89 -0.54 6.77
N ILE A 9 4.87 -1.01 7.53
CA ILE A 9 4.66 -1.45 8.91
C ILE A 9 5.04 -0.31 9.84
N VAL A 10 4.14 0.06 10.74
CA VAL A 10 4.34 1.10 11.74
C VAL A 10 4.09 0.55 13.14
N GLU A 11 4.86 1.04 14.11
CA GLU A 11 4.70 0.75 15.54
C GLU A 11 4.14 1.99 16.23
N ASP A 12 3.03 1.85 16.97
CA ASP A 12 2.58 2.90 17.89
C ASP A 12 3.60 3.02 19.02
N VAL A 13 4.12 4.24 19.23
CA VAL A 13 5.20 4.49 20.19
C VAL A 13 4.74 4.27 21.63
N GLY A 14 3.46 4.53 21.93
CA GLY A 14 2.87 4.39 23.26
C GLY A 14 2.49 2.95 23.59
N SER A 15 1.71 2.30 22.72
CA SER A 15 1.22 0.93 22.98
C SER A 15 2.18 -0.17 22.56
N LYS A 16 3.16 0.13 21.70
CA LYS A 16 4.07 -0.83 21.06
C LYS A 16 3.38 -1.82 20.11
N GLU A 17 2.12 -1.55 19.73
CA GLU A 17 1.41 -2.34 18.74
C GLU A 17 1.88 -2.04 17.32
N ASN A 18 1.91 -3.06 16.47
CA ASN A 18 2.29 -2.93 15.07
C ASN A 18 1.07 -2.99 14.15
N TYR A 19 1.07 -2.16 13.11
CA TYR A 19 0.03 -2.11 12.09
C TYR A 19 0.67 -2.16 10.70
N SER A 20 0.04 -2.86 9.76
CA SER A 20 0.44 -2.89 8.34
C SER A 20 -0.58 -2.15 7.48
N TYR A 21 -0.10 -1.25 6.64
CA TYR A 21 -0.93 -0.48 5.72
C TYR A 21 -0.33 -0.44 4.32
N LYS A 22 -1.17 -0.59 3.29
CA LYS A 22 -0.80 -0.29 1.92
C LYS A 22 -1.23 1.13 1.55
N LEU A 23 -0.28 1.97 1.15
CA LEU A 23 -0.58 3.33 0.70
C LEU A 23 -1.16 3.30 -0.70
N VAL A 24 -2.37 3.85 -0.88
CA VAL A 24 -3.08 3.86 -2.17
C VAL A 24 -3.44 5.27 -2.62
N SER A 25 -3.61 5.42 -3.93
CA SER A 25 -4.15 6.65 -4.52
C SER A 25 -5.62 6.84 -4.12
N PRO A 26 -6.08 8.07 -3.84
CA PRO A 26 -7.49 8.36 -3.58
C PRO A 26 -8.40 8.03 -4.77
N LEU A 27 -7.84 7.87 -5.97
CA LEU A 27 -8.59 7.53 -7.19
C LEU A 27 -8.91 6.04 -7.31
N LYS A 28 -8.50 5.22 -6.34
CA LYS A 28 -8.84 3.79 -6.34
C LYS A 28 -10.35 3.63 -6.06
N ASN A 29 -11.05 2.89 -6.91
CA ASN A 29 -12.50 2.70 -6.81
C ASN A 29 -12.95 1.88 -5.59
N LYS A 30 -12.05 1.07 -5.01
CA LYS A 30 -12.31 0.25 -3.82
C LYS A 30 -11.09 0.26 -2.92
N VAL A 31 -11.29 0.60 -1.65
CA VAL A 31 -10.27 0.55 -0.61
C VAL A 31 -10.49 -0.74 0.18
N ASP A 32 -9.47 -1.59 0.25
CA ASP A 32 -9.50 -2.81 1.05
C ASP A 32 -9.14 -2.51 2.53
N PHE A 33 -9.42 -3.43 3.45
CA PHE A 33 -9.36 -3.17 4.91
C PHE A 33 -7.98 -2.67 5.39
N ASN A 34 -6.90 -3.13 4.77
CA ASN A 34 -5.51 -2.76 5.11
C ASN A 34 -4.97 -1.62 4.24
N GLU A 35 -5.81 -0.95 3.45
CA GLU A 35 -5.39 0.12 2.56
C GLU A 35 -5.70 1.49 3.13
N ILE A 36 -4.75 2.42 2.99
CA ILE A 36 -4.86 3.80 3.42
C ILE A 36 -4.62 4.71 2.24
N SER A 37 -5.60 5.59 1.96
CA SER A 37 -5.41 6.68 1.01
C SER A 37 -4.31 7.62 1.51
N ILE A 38 -3.41 8.02 0.61
CA ILE A 38 -2.39 9.04 0.90
C ILE A 38 -2.98 10.40 1.30
N LEU A 39 -4.29 10.63 1.11
CA LEU A 39 -4.97 11.85 1.53
C LEU A 39 -5.59 11.80 2.92
N SER A 40 -5.64 10.63 3.56
CA SER A 40 -6.09 10.50 4.95
C SER A 40 -5.05 11.11 5.92
N PRO A 41 -5.42 11.47 7.16
CA PRO A 41 -4.46 11.99 8.14
C PRO A 41 -3.25 11.07 8.32
N MET A 42 -3.50 9.76 8.46
CA MET A 42 -2.46 8.75 8.61
C MET A 42 -1.59 8.62 7.35
N GLY A 43 -2.21 8.57 6.16
CA GLY A 43 -1.51 8.49 4.88
C GLY A 43 -0.61 9.71 4.63
N LYS A 44 -1.12 10.92 4.88
CA LYS A 44 -0.37 12.18 4.74
C LYS A 44 0.84 12.23 5.67
N ALA A 45 0.67 11.83 6.93
CA ALA A 45 1.75 11.87 7.92
C ALA A 45 2.86 10.84 7.63
N MET A 46 2.48 9.71 7.02
CA MET A 46 3.38 8.60 6.67
C MET A 46 4.09 8.80 5.31
N LEU A 47 3.48 9.55 4.39
CA LEU A 47 4.02 9.74 3.04
C LEU A 47 5.44 10.35 3.09
N LEU A 48 6.34 9.80 2.28
CA LEU A 48 7.76 10.15 2.20
C LEU A 48 8.57 9.93 3.49
N LYS A 49 8.03 9.20 4.48
CA LYS A 49 8.81 8.78 5.66
C LYS A 49 9.73 7.61 5.35
N LYS A 50 10.84 7.52 6.09
CA LYS A 50 11.81 6.40 6.01
C LYS A 50 11.67 5.46 7.19
N VAL A 51 12.21 4.25 7.02
CA VAL A 51 12.39 3.30 8.13
C VAL A 51 13.14 3.98 9.27
N ASN A 52 12.68 3.73 10.49
CA ASN A 52 13.09 4.33 11.75
C ASN A 52 12.67 5.78 12.01
N GLU A 53 12.03 6.47 11.07
CA GLU A 53 11.47 7.81 11.33
C GLU A 53 10.20 7.72 12.19
N VAL A 54 10.04 8.71 13.07
CA VAL A 54 8.83 8.91 13.88
C VAL A 54 7.98 10.01 13.25
N PHE A 55 6.68 9.82 13.23
CA PHE A 55 5.71 10.80 12.75
C PHE A 55 4.48 10.83 13.67
N VAL A 56 3.76 11.95 13.62
CA VAL A 56 2.56 12.18 14.45
C VAL A 56 1.34 12.28 13.54
N VAL A 57 0.27 11.64 13.95
CA VAL A 57 -1.05 11.74 13.31
C VAL A 57 -1.97 12.51 14.23
N GLU A 58 -2.56 13.58 13.71
CA GLU A 58 -3.58 14.34 14.40
C GLU A 58 -4.95 13.84 13.97
N ALA A 59 -5.73 13.36 14.92
CA ALA A 59 -7.12 12.92 14.73
C ALA A 59 -8.00 13.59 15.81
N PRO A 60 -9.35 13.60 15.64
CA PRO A 60 -10.24 14.19 16.64
C PRO A 60 -10.05 13.63 18.07
N GLY A 61 -9.59 12.38 18.20
CA GLY A 61 -9.30 11.73 19.49
C GLY A 61 -7.94 12.05 20.10
N GLY A 62 -7.09 12.85 19.45
CA GLY A 62 -5.77 13.25 19.96
C GLY A 62 -4.63 13.10 18.96
N LYS A 63 -3.40 13.12 19.50
CA LYS A 63 -2.16 12.98 18.72
C LYS A 63 -1.54 11.60 18.98
N PHE A 64 -1.33 10.85 17.91
CA PHE A 64 -0.76 9.50 17.97
C PHE A 64 0.61 9.49 17.31
N SER A 65 1.62 8.93 17.98
CA SER A 65 2.99 8.88 17.48
C SER A 65 3.32 7.47 16.98
N TYR A 66 3.84 7.39 15.76
CA TYR A 66 4.19 6.12 15.12
C TYR A 66 5.63 6.13 14.64
N LYS A 67 6.28 4.97 14.65
CA LYS A 67 7.60 4.74 14.06
C LYS A 67 7.50 3.81 12.86
N ILE A 68 8.09 4.19 11.72
CA ILE A 68 8.18 3.30 10.56
C ILE A 68 9.13 2.15 10.89
N LYS A 69 8.65 0.90 10.83
CA LYS A 69 9.43 -0.31 11.05
C LYS A 69 9.89 -0.95 9.74
N ALA A 70 9.06 -0.92 8.71
CA ALA A 70 9.38 -1.46 7.39
C ALA A 70 8.65 -0.71 6.28
N VAL A 71 9.24 -0.70 5.09
CA VAL A 71 8.61 -0.23 3.85
C VAL A 71 8.97 -1.22 2.74
N THR A 72 7.96 -1.83 2.14
CA THR A 72 8.09 -2.83 1.07
C THR A 72 7.27 -2.39 -0.14
N ILE A 73 7.82 -2.52 -1.35
CA ILE A 73 7.09 -2.28 -2.60
C ILE A 73 6.98 -3.62 -3.31
N THR A 74 5.76 -4.12 -3.45
CA THR A 74 5.49 -5.27 -4.30
C THR A 74 5.26 -4.76 -5.71
N VAL A 75 6.20 -5.04 -6.60
CA VAL A 75 5.99 -4.87 -8.03
C VAL A 75 5.28 -6.12 -8.53
N ASP A 76 3.96 -6.00 -8.69
CA ASP A 76 3.20 -7.00 -9.43
C ASP A 76 3.64 -6.91 -10.89
N PHE A 77 4.67 -7.67 -11.25
CA PHE A 77 5.07 -7.85 -12.63
C PHE A 77 4.01 -8.72 -13.29
N THR A 78 2.93 -8.09 -13.75
CA THR A 78 2.04 -8.68 -14.74
C THR A 78 2.72 -8.41 -16.09
N PRO A 79 3.31 -9.43 -16.74
CA PRO A 79 3.86 -9.25 -18.07
C PRO A 79 2.71 -8.76 -18.96
N ALA A 80 2.89 -7.62 -19.62
CA ALA A 80 1.97 -7.13 -20.64
C ALA A 80 1.97 -8.17 -21.78
N GLY A 81 1.11 -9.17 -21.69
CA GLY A 81 1.17 -10.34 -22.57
C GLY A 81 0.35 -11.57 -22.17
N SER A 82 -0.33 -11.61 -21.02
CA SER A 82 -1.36 -12.64 -20.81
C SER A 82 -2.64 -12.23 -21.53
N GLY A 83 -2.68 -12.45 -22.84
CA GLY A 83 -3.95 -12.53 -23.57
C GLY A 83 -4.86 -13.54 -22.87
N SER A 84 -6.15 -13.22 -22.83
CA SER A 84 -7.20 -14.16 -22.44
C SER A 84 -6.96 -15.51 -23.13
N LYS A 85 -6.99 -16.61 -22.38
CA LYS A 85 -6.91 -17.99 -22.91
C LYS A 85 -8.08 -18.36 -23.85
N SER A 86 -8.93 -17.41 -24.25
CA SER A 86 -10.12 -17.63 -25.08
C SER A 86 -9.84 -17.73 -26.60
N ASP A 87 -8.69 -17.30 -27.10
CA ASP A 87 -8.52 -17.09 -28.55
C ASP A 87 -7.65 -18.15 -29.28
N ILE A 88 -7.05 -19.11 -28.56
CA ILE A 88 -6.12 -20.10 -29.17
C ILE A 88 -6.86 -21.33 -29.75
N ALA A 89 -8.20 -21.38 -29.73
CA ALA A 89 -8.96 -22.56 -30.15
C ALA A 89 -9.27 -22.66 -31.67
N GLN A 90 -8.75 -21.77 -32.53
CA GLN A 90 -9.06 -21.80 -33.97
C GLN A 90 -7.84 -21.84 -34.91
N ALA A 91 -6.67 -22.26 -34.44
CA ALA A 91 -5.51 -22.46 -35.30
C ALA A 91 -4.88 -23.83 -35.05
N ASN A 92 -5.56 -24.88 -35.51
CA ASN A 92 -4.94 -26.16 -35.91
C ASN A 92 -5.88 -26.85 -36.90
N LEU A 93 -5.82 -26.38 -38.14
CA LEU A 93 -6.35 -27.03 -39.33
C LEU A 93 -5.15 -27.58 -40.12
N VAL A 94 -5.30 -28.79 -40.64
CA VAL A 94 -4.47 -29.48 -41.64
C VAL A 94 -3.19 -30.17 -41.13
N GLY A 95 -3.36 -31.46 -40.82
CA GLY A 95 -2.40 -32.53 -41.05
C GLY A 95 -3.14 -33.69 -41.68
#